data_AF-A0A914XSM0-F1
#
_entry.id   AF-A0A914XSM0-F1
#
_cell.length_a   1.000
_cell.length_b   1.000
_cell.length_c   1.000
_cell.angle_alpha   90.00
_cell.angle_beta   90.00
_cell.angle_gamma   90.00
#
_symmetry.space_group_name_H-M   'P 1'
#
loop_
_entity.id
_entity.type
_entity.pdbx_description
1 polymer ?
#
loop_
_entity_poly.entity_id
_entity_poly.type
_entity_poly.pdbx_seq_one_letter_code
_entity_poly.pdbx_strand_id
1 'polypeptide(L)' 'MKNEYERIQNGQPMDLLNMKRYELPGPPAGKQTDITAWQDAVDNSKAQLEHLDV' A
#
# COMPACT_ATOMS: atom_id res chain seq x y z
N MET A 1 -21.85 12.79 -2.74
CA MET A 1 -21.78 13.84 -3.77
C MET A 1 -21.57 15.25 -3.20
N LYS A 2 -22.24 15.65 -2.10
CA LYS A 2 -22.11 17.01 -1.55
C LYS A 2 -20.66 17.45 -1.24
N ASN A 3 -19.87 16.58 -0.60
CA ASN A 3 -18.48 16.89 -0.23
C ASN A 3 -17.57 17.10 -1.45
N GLU A 4 -17.79 16.33 -2.53
CA GLU A 4 -17.02 16.48 -3.77
C GLU A 4 -17.35 17.79 -4.47
N TYR A 5 -18.61 18.21 -4.39
CA TYR A 5 -19.06 19.50 -4.92
C TYR A 5 -18.43 20.66 -4.16
N GLU A 6 -18.35 20.58 -2.84
CA GLU A 6 -17.67 21.58 -1.99
C GLU A 6 -16.16 21.63 -2.27
N ARG A 7 -15.51 20.48 -2.48
CA ARG A 7 -14.09 20.40 -2.86
C ARG A 7 -13.81 21.14 -4.17
N ILE A 8 -14.62 20.89 -5.20
CA ILE A 8 -14.49 21.53 -6.52
C ILE A 8 -14.75 23.03 -6.41
N GLN A 9 -15.80 23.43 -5.70
CA GLN A 9 -16.13 24.85 -5.51
C GLN A 9 -15.02 25.62 -4.79
N ASN A 10 -14.37 24.98 -3.82
CA ASN A 10 -13.26 25.56 -3.06
C ASN A 10 -11.90 25.40 -3.75
N GLY A 11 -11.85 24.82 -4.96
CA GLY A 11 -10.61 24.60 -5.70
C GLY A 11 -9.60 23.69 -4.99
N GLN A 12 -10.07 22.86 -4.05
CA GLN A 12 -9.17 22.02 -3.27
C GLN A 12 -8.65 20.86 -4.13
N PRO A 13 -7.35 20.53 -4.04
CA PRO A 13 -6.79 19.35 -4.69
C PRO A 13 -7.56 18.10 -4.30
N MET A 14 -7.62 17.12 -5.22
CA MET A 14 -8.08 15.79 -4.83
C MET A 14 -7.12 15.18 -3.82
N ASP A 15 -7.66 14.39 -2.89
CA ASP A 15 -6.82 13.59 -2.01
C ASP A 15 -5.97 12.63 -2.85
N LEU A 16 -4.66 12.65 -2.60
CA LEU A 16 -3.73 11.74 -3.22
C LEU A 16 -3.94 10.34 -2.62
N LEU A 17 -4.04 9.34 -3.49
CA LEU A 17 -4.12 7.95 -3.07
C LEU A 17 -2.86 7.59 -2.27
N ASN A 18 -3.02 7.19 -1.01
CA ASN A 18 -1.89 6.82 -0.16
C ASN A 18 -1.26 5.50 -0.65
N MET A 19 -0.12 5.62 -1.32
CA MET A 19 0.63 4.49 -1.87
C MET A 19 1.35 3.67 -0.80
N LYS A 20 1.53 4.16 0.43
CA LYS A 20 2.25 3.44 1.50
C LYS A 20 1.62 2.10 1.87
N ARG A 21 0.30 1.95 1.64
CA ARG A 21 -0.40 0.68 1.83
C ARG A 21 -0.09 -0.33 0.73
N TYR A 22 0.41 0.09 -0.42
CA TYR A 22 0.76 -0.80 -1.54
C TYR A 22 2.27 -0.97 -1.69
N GLU A 23 3.06 -0.24 -0.91
CA GLU A 23 4.49 -0.46 -0.82
C GLU A 23 4.74 -1.83 -0.21
N LEU A 24 5.48 -2.65 -0.94
CA LEU A 24 5.85 -3.99 -0.53
C LEU A 24 7.15 -3.91 0.28
N PRO A 25 7.12 -4.11 1.61
CA PRO A 25 8.35 -4.07 2.39
C PRO A 25 9.19 -5.31 2.05
N GLY A 26 10.37 -5.09 1.48
CA GLY A 26 11.38 -6.13 1.39
C GLY A 26 11.92 -6.52 2.77
N PRO A 27 12.67 -7.63 2.88
CA PRO A 27 13.28 -8.03 4.14
C PRO A 27 14.23 -6.94 4.68
N PRO A 28 14.34 -6.77 6.01
CA PRO A 28 15.21 -5.77 6.62
C PRO A 28 16.66 -5.90 6.16
N ALA A 29 17.41 -4.79 6.08
CA ALA A 29 18.79 -4.77 5.56
C ALA A 29 19.74 -5.79 6.26
N GLY A 30 19.48 -6.14 7.52
CA GLY A 30 20.25 -7.15 8.27
C GLY A 30 19.83 -8.61 8.04
N LYS A 31 18.77 -8.87 7.26
CA LYS A 31 18.22 -10.21 6.97
C LYS A 31 18.15 -10.54 5.48
N GLN A 32 18.78 -9.75 4.62
CA GLN A 32 18.75 -10.00 3.17
C GLN A 32 19.46 -11.29 2.75
N THR A 33 20.33 -11.85 3.60
CA THR A 33 20.98 -13.15 3.38
C THR A 33 20.15 -14.33 3.91
N ASP A 34 19.07 -14.05 4.65
CA ASP A 34 18.18 -15.07 5.21
C ASP A 34 17.05 -15.36 4.22
N ILE A 35 17.12 -16.55 3.60
CA ILE A 35 16.12 -17.04 2.64
C ILE A 35 14.72 -17.08 3.26
N THR A 36 14.63 -17.35 4.57
CA THR A 36 13.36 -17.39 5.30
C THR A 36 12.70 -16.02 5.33
N ALA A 37 13.48 -14.96 5.56
CA ALA A 37 12.97 -13.59 5.58
C ALA A 37 12.45 -13.12 4.21
N TRP A 38 13.02 -13.66 3.12
CA TRP A 38 12.49 -13.44 1.76
C TRP A 38 11.17 -14.17 1.54
N GLN A 39 11.06 -15.40 2.03
CA GLN A 39 9.83 -16.18 1.92
C GLN A 39 8.68 -15.49 2.67
N ASP A 40 8.92 -15.01 3.88
CA ASP A 40 7.94 -14.25 4.67
C ASP A 40 7.50 -12.95 3.97
N ALA A 41 8.42 -12.25 3.30
CA ALA A 41 8.10 -11.06 2.53
C ALA A 41 7.19 -11.40 1.33
N VAL A 42 7.48 -12.49 0.60
CA VAL A 42 6.66 -12.96 -0.52
C VAL A 42 5.26 -13.39 -0.05
N ASP A 43 5.16 -14.09 1.08
CA ASP A 43 3.87 -14.57 1.57
C ASP A 43 3.00 -13.42 2.10
N ASN A 44 3.58 -12.41 2.75
CA ASN A 44 2.88 -11.16 3.06
C ASN A 44 2.39 -10.44 1.80
N SER A 45 3.19 -10.44 0.74
CA SER A 45 2.85 -9.82 -0.55
C SER A 45 1.62 -10.47 -1.18
N LYS A 46 1.55 -11.81 -1.13
CA LYS A 46 0.40 -12.58 -1.63
C LYS A 46 -0.85 -12.31 -0.81
N ALA A 47 -0.75 -12.36 0.52
CA ALA A 47 -1.88 -12.08 1.41
C ALA A 47 -2.45 -10.67 1.21
N GLN A 48 -1.59 -9.70 0.91
CA GLN A 48 -1.98 -8.32 0.64
C GLN A 48 -2.70 -8.16 -0.70
N LEU A 49 -2.34 -8.95 -1.71
CA LEU A 49 -3.07 -9.03 -2.98
C LEU A 49 -4.45 -9.69 -2.79
N GLU A 50 -4.52 -10.80 -2.05
CA GLU A 50 -5.79 -11.48 -1.79
C GLU A 50 -6.79 -10.58 -1.04
N HIS A 51 -6.34 -9.75 -0.10
CA HIS A 51 -7.20 -8.78 0.58
C HIS A 51 -7.71 -7.68 -0.36
N LEU A 52 -7.04 -7.40 -1.48
CA LEU A 52 -7.50 -6.39 -2.46
C LEU A 52 -8.53 -6.96 -3.45
N ASP A 53 -8.55 -8.29 -3.62
CA ASP A 53 -9.47 -9.00 -4.52
C ASP A 53 -10.80 -9.41 -3.85
N VAL A 54 -10.98 -9.14 -2.55
CA VAL A 54 -12.23 -9.37 -1.77
C VAL A 54 -13.03 -8.07 -1.63
#